data_AF-A0AAD8FLQ3-F1
#
_entry.id   AF-A0AAD8FLQ3-F1
#
_cell.length_a   1.000
_cell.length_b   1.000
_cell.length_c   1.000
_cell.angle_alpha   90.00
_cell.angle_beta   90.00
_cell.angle_gamma   90.00
#
_symmetry.space_group_name_H-M   'P 1'
#
loop_
_entity.id
_entity.type
_entity.pdbx_description
1 polymer ?
#
loop_
_entity_poly.entity_id
_entity_poly.type
_entity_poly.pdbx_seq_one_letter_code
_entity_poly.pdbx_strand_id
1 'polypeptide(L)'
;MGPTRTPTVLLSEMGPTWTPTVLLSDMGPTRTPTVLLSDMGPTRTPTVLLSEMGPTRTPTVLLSDMGPTRTPTVLLSEMGPTWTPTVLLSDMGPTRTPTVLLSDMGPTRTPTVLLSEMGPTRTPTVLLSDMGPTRTPTVLLSDMGPTVLSNMKLLTVSTSAIYTYTYS
;
A
#
# COMPACT_ATOMS: atom_id res chain seq x y z
N MET A 1 21.66 20.34 -5.46
CA MET A 1 20.72 19.31 -4.99
C MET A 1 19.55 20.02 -4.37
N GLY A 2 18.33 19.83 -4.89
CA GLY A 2 17.14 20.43 -4.28
C GLY A 2 16.77 19.73 -2.96
N PRO A 3 15.87 20.32 -2.15
CA PRO A 3 15.60 19.83 -0.80
C PRO A 3 14.89 18.46 -0.82
N THR A 4 15.34 17.56 0.04
CA THR A 4 14.61 16.33 0.41
C THR A 4 13.48 16.71 1.35
N ARG A 5 12.25 16.22 1.12
CA ARG A 5 11.16 16.34 2.09
C ARG A 5 10.70 14.97 2.57
N THR A 6 10.55 14.86 3.89
CA THR A 6 10.32 13.61 4.62
C THR A 6 9.11 13.77 5.55
N PRO A 7 7.90 14.05 5.03
CA PRO A 7 6.74 14.23 5.89
C PRO A 7 6.42 12.91 6.61
N THR A 8 6.17 12.98 7.92
CA THR A 8 5.83 11.82 8.75
C THR A 8 4.47 12.03 9.39
N VAL A 9 3.58 11.07 9.22
CA VAL A 9 2.28 11.01 9.89
C VAL A 9 2.27 9.82 10.83
N LEU A 10 2.00 10.08 12.11
CA LEU A 10 1.84 9.06 13.14
C LEU A 10 0.45 9.22 13.75
N LEU A 11 -0.37 8.18 13.72
CA LEU A 11 -1.65 8.16 14.41
C LEU A 11 -1.79 6.87 15.22
N SER A 12 -2.29 7.02 16.45
CA SER A 12 -2.56 5.89 17.33
C SER A 12 -3.85 6.13 18.09
N GLU A 13 -4.80 5.21 17.97
CA GLU A 13 -6.11 5.36 18.61
C GLU A 13 -6.56 4.10 19.36
N MET A 14 -7.44 4.32 20.33
CA MET A 14 -8.17 3.29 21.04
C MET A 14 -9.64 3.72 21.11
N GLY A 15 -10.55 2.88 20.62
CA GLY A 15 -11.96 3.25 20.58
C GLY A 15 -12.84 2.21 19.90
N PRO A 16 -14.16 2.41 19.86
CA PRO A 16 -15.07 1.48 19.19
C PRO A 16 -14.97 1.51 17.66
N THR A 17 -14.62 2.66 17.08
CA THR A 17 -14.57 2.89 15.63
C THR A 17 -13.48 3.90 15.30
N TRP A 18 -12.68 3.63 14.26
CA TRP A 18 -11.66 4.58 13.78
C TRP A 18 -11.50 4.49 12.26
N THR A 19 -11.59 5.65 11.63
CA THR A 19 -11.68 5.80 10.18
C THR A 19 -10.79 6.97 9.71
N PRO A 20 -9.49 6.97 10.03
CA PRO A 20 -8.62 8.07 9.69
C PRO A 20 -8.40 8.11 8.18
N THR A 21 -8.25 9.33 7.65
CA THR A 21 -7.84 9.54 6.26
C THR A 21 -6.56 10.36 6.26
N VAL A 22 -5.51 9.80 5.68
CA VAL A 22 -4.23 10.50 5.46
C VAL A 22 -4.12 10.80 3.98
N LEU A 23 -4.02 12.09 3.65
CA LEU A 23 -3.76 12.58 2.30
C LEU A 23 -2.43 13.33 2.32
N LEU A 24 -1.44 12.86 1.56
CA LEU A 24 -0.23 13.63 1.28
C LEU A 24 -0.08 13.80 -0.23
N SER A 25 0.11 15.04 -0.64
CA SER A 25 0.41 15.39 -2.02
C SER A 25 1.65 16.25 -2.07
N ASP A 26 2.63 15.87 -2.89
CA ASP A 26 3.92 16.54 -2.85
C ASP A 26 4.69 16.59 -4.18
N MET A 27 5.36 17.71 -4.42
CA MET A 27 6.16 17.97 -5.61
C MET A 27 7.58 18.38 -5.23
N GLY A 28 8.59 17.80 -5.88
CA GLY A 28 10.00 18.19 -5.65
C GLY A 28 11.01 17.26 -6.28
N PRO A 29 12.27 17.26 -5.83
CA PRO A 29 13.28 16.33 -6.31
C PRO A 29 13.18 14.97 -5.60
N THR A 30 13.37 14.94 -4.29
CA THR A 30 13.43 13.71 -3.48
C THR A 30 12.37 13.75 -2.39
N ARG A 31 11.54 12.71 -2.28
CA ARG A 31 10.55 12.57 -1.19
C ARG A 31 10.50 11.19 -0.60
N THR A 32 10.30 11.17 0.71
CA THR A 32 10.27 9.94 1.52
C THR A 32 9.14 10.04 2.57
N PRO A 33 7.87 10.20 2.16
CA PRO A 33 6.77 10.30 3.10
C PRO A 33 6.64 8.99 3.90
N THR A 34 6.38 9.10 5.19
CA THR A 34 6.14 7.96 6.09
C THR A 34 4.80 8.10 6.76
N VAL A 35 3.95 7.08 6.65
CA VAL A 35 2.66 7.01 7.33
C VAL A 35 2.64 5.77 8.22
N LEU A 36 2.46 5.98 9.52
CA LEU A 36 2.27 4.93 10.52
C LEU A 36 0.91 5.12 11.18
N LEU A 37 0.00 4.17 10.98
CA LEU A 37 -1.28 4.13 11.67
C LEU A 37 -1.38 2.83 12.46
N SER A 38 -1.64 2.94 13.75
CA SER A 38 -1.84 1.79 14.64
C SER A 38 -3.11 1.97 15.46
N ASP A 39 -3.88 0.91 15.64
CA ASP A 39 -5.10 1.02 16.46
C ASP A 39 -5.49 -0.30 17.15
N MET A 40 -6.22 -0.15 18.27
CA MET A 40 -6.92 -1.24 18.94
C MET A 40 -8.42 -0.98 19.12
N GLY A 41 -9.26 -1.82 18.50
CA GLY A 41 -10.70 -1.96 18.77
C GLY A 41 -11.56 -2.37 17.55
N PRO A 42 -12.90 -2.36 17.69
CA PRO A 42 -13.83 -3.17 16.92
C PRO A 42 -13.78 -3.05 15.39
N THR A 43 -13.85 -1.83 14.88
CA THR A 43 -14.10 -1.55 13.46
C THR A 43 -13.12 -0.50 12.95
N ARG A 44 -12.29 -0.88 11.97
CA ARG A 44 -11.20 -0.03 11.45
C ARG A 44 -11.20 0.07 9.94
N THR A 45 -11.18 1.30 9.45
CA THR A 45 -11.18 1.59 8.02
C THR A 45 -10.17 2.71 7.68
N PRO A 46 -8.89 2.58 8.04
CA PRO A 46 -7.90 3.60 7.72
C PRO A 46 -7.71 3.71 6.21
N THR A 47 -7.61 4.95 5.72
CA THR A 47 -7.36 5.25 4.31
C THR A 47 -6.10 6.10 4.18
N VAL A 48 -5.15 5.63 3.36
CA VAL A 48 -3.91 6.36 3.04
C VAL A 48 -3.85 6.63 1.54
N LEU A 49 -3.70 7.91 1.19
CA LEU A 49 -3.62 8.42 -0.16
C LEU A 49 -2.33 9.23 -0.29
N LEU A 50 -1.35 8.72 -1.03
CA LEU A 50 -0.12 9.44 -1.35
C LEU A 50 -0.03 9.69 -2.85
N SER A 51 0.19 10.94 -3.24
CA SER A 51 0.41 11.34 -4.63
C SER A 51 1.65 12.19 -4.73
N GLU A 52 2.65 11.71 -5.47
CA GLU A 52 3.92 12.41 -5.54
C GLU A 52 4.41 12.62 -6.98
N MET A 53 5.15 13.72 -7.18
CA MET A 53 5.79 14.02 -8.46
C MET A 53 7.26 14.40 -8.28
N GLY A 54 8.13 13.70 -9.01
CA GLY A 54 9.52 14.10 -9.26
C GLY A 54 10.54 12.94 -9.18
N PRO A 55 11.84 13.24 -9.27
CA PRO A 55 12.85 12.24 -9.63
C PRO A 55 12.93 10.98 -8.77
N THR A 56 12.84 11.12 -7.45
CA THR A 56 13.05 9.99 -6.54
C THR A 56 12.01 9.98 -5.44
N ARG A 57 11.30 8.86 -5.31
CA ARG A 57 10.18 8.69 -4.38
C ARG A 57 10.24 7.36 -3.65
N THR A 58 10.20 7.42 -2.32
CA THR A 58 10.29 6.25 -1.46
C THR A 58 9.22 6.28 -0.35
N PRO A 59 7.92 6.30 -0.70
CA PRO A 59 6.86 6.34 0.29
C PRO A 59 6.83 5.05 1.12
N THR A 60 6.62 5.19 2.42
CA THR A 60 6.45 4.06 3.34
C THR A 60 5.10 4.17 4.05
N VAL A 61 4.30 3.12 3.98
CA VAL A 61 3.02 3.01 4.69
C VAL A 61 3.03 1.75 5.55
N LEU A 62 2.82 1.94 6.85
CA LEU A 62 2.70 0.88 7.84
C LEU A 62 1.35 1.02 8.54
N LEU A 63 0.48 0.01 8.40
CA LEU A 63 -0.79 -0.10 9.11
C LEU A 63 -0.79 -1.34 10.01
N SER A 64 -1.21 -1.15 11.26
CA SER A 64 -1.26 -2.22 12.26
C SER A 64 -2.53 -2.13 13.11
N ASP A 65 -3.47 -3.03 12.86
CA ASP A 65 -4.79 -2.95 13.48
C ASP A 65 -5.08 -4.20 14.34
N MET A 66 -5.67 -4.01 15.52
CA MET A 66 -6.22 -5.06 16.41
C MET A 66 -7.75 -4.88 16.58
N GLY A 67 -8.55 -5.94 16.45
CA GLY A 67 -10.02 -5.81 16.35
C GLY A 67 -10.77 -6.77 15.40
N PRO A 68 -12.10 -6.93 15.55
CA PRO A 68 -12.95 -7.77 14.72
C PRO A 68 -12.92 -7.51 13.21
N THR A 69 -13.14 -6.26 12.80
CA THR A 69 -13.41 -5.92 11.39
C THR A 69 -12.44 -4.86 10.89
N ARG A 70 -11.78 -5.15 9.77
CA ARG A 70 -10.77 -4.27 9.17
C ARG A 70 -10.88 -4.16 7.67
N THR A 71 -10.79 -2.92 7.19
CA THR A 71 -10.83 -2.59 5.77
C THR A 71 -9.79 -1.51 5.41
N PRO A 72 -8.48 -1.72 5.67
CA PRO A 72 -7.48 -0.72 5.35
C PRO A 72 -7.36 -0.52 3.84
N THR A 73 -7.25 0.73 3.42
CA THR A 73 -7.07 1.11 2.01
C THR A 73 -5.80 1.94 1.84
N VAL A 74 -4.91 1.51 0.95
CA VAL A 74 -3.67 2.23 0.61
C VAL A 74 -3.64 2.46 -0.89
N LEU A 75 -3.68 3.73 -1.31
CA LEU A 75 -3.48 4.13 -2.71
C LEU A 75 -2.23 5.00 -2.80
N LEU A 76 -1.24 4.55 -3.58
CA LEU A 76 -0.03 5.30 -3.87
C LEU A 76 0.07 5.57 -5.36
N SER A 77 0.34 6.82 -5.72
CA SER A 77 0.50 7.24 -7.11
C SER A 77 1.76 8.09 -7.30
N GLU A 78 2.51 7.81 -8.35
CA GLU A 78 3.76 8.49 -8.64
C GLU A 78 3.93 8.88 -10.12
N MET A 79 4.69 9.96 -10.33
CA MET A 79 5.15 10.41 -11.64
C MET A 79 6.62 10.84 -11.53
N GLY A 80 7.52 9.94 -11.92
CA GLY A 80 8.95 10.19 -11.79
C GLY A 80 9.83 9.03 -12.20
N PRO A 81 11.15 9.25 -12.38
CA PRO A 81 12.08 8.22 -12.82
C PRO A 81 12.31 7.05 -11.87
N THR A 82 12.19 7.25 -10.56
CA THR A 82 12.49 6.21 -9.57
C THR A 82 11.45 6.19 -8.46
N TRP A 83 10.73 5.08 -8.38
CA TRP A 83 9.71 4.84 -7.36
C TRP A 83 9.90 3.51 -6.63
N THR A 84 10.06 3.60 -5.32
CA THR A 84 10.31 2.43 -4.45
C THR A 84 9.36 2.45 -3.23
N PRO A 85 8.05 2.24 -3.44
CA PRO A 85 7.08 2.25 -2.36
C PRO A 85 7.17 0.99 -1.50
N THR A 86 6.97 1.13 -0.18
CA THR A 86 6.82 0.03 0.75
C THR A 86 5.47 0.13 1.46
N VAL A 87 4.67 -0.93 1.35
CA VAL A 87 3.38 -1.06 2.05
C VAL A 87 3.41 -2.30 2.92
N LEU A 88 3.15 -2.13 4.21
CA LEU A 88 3.07 -3.21 5.18
C LEU A 88 1.76 -3.11 5.96
N LEU A 89 0.91 -4.13 5.82
CA LEU A 89 -0.36 -4.24 6.54
C LEU A 89 -0.32 -5.46 7.46
N SER A 90 -0.59 -5.24 8.74
CA SER A 90 -0.60 -6.28 9.78
C SER A 90 -1.89 -6.23 10.59
N ASP A 91 -2.69 -7.28 10.46
CA ASP A 91 -4.06 -7.28 10.99
C ASP A 91 -4.33 -8.52 11.84
N MET A 92 -4.98 -8.37 13.01
CA MET A 92 -5.32 -9.47 13.96
C MET A 92 -6.80 -9.54 14.44
N GLY A 93 -7.67 -10.27 13.75
CA GLY A 93 -9.07 -10.52 14.08
C GLY A 93 -9.84 -11.28 12.98
N PRO A 94 -11.16 -11.48 13.15
CA PRO A 94 -11.98 -12.34 12.31
C PRO A 94 -12.14 -11.96 10.85
N THR A 95 -12.36 -10.69 10.53
CA THR A 95 -12.72 -10.26 9.16
C THR A 95 -11.77 -9.18 8.65
N ARG A 96 -11.15 -9.42 7.50
CA ARG A 96 -10.21 -8.47 6.87
C ARG A 96 -10.40 -8.35 5.37
N THR A 97 -10.29 -7.13 4.88
CA THR A 97 -10.47 -6.77 3.47
C THR A 97 -9.46 -5.68 3.06
N PRO A 98 -8.13 -5.93 3.17
CA PRO A 98 -7.16 -4.90 2.81
C PRO A 98 -7.16 -4.65 1.30
N THR A 99 -7.03 -3.39 0.92
CA THR A 99 -6.88 -2.98 -0.48
C THR A 99 -5.60 -2.17 -0.65
N VAL A 100 -4.73 -2.62 -1.56
CA VAL A 100 -3.49 -1.93 -1.93
C VAL A 100 -3.50 -1.66 -3.42
N LEU A 101 -3.41 -0.38 -3.80
CA LEU A 101 -3.29 0.07 -5.18
C LEU A 101 -2.01 0.89 -5.33
N LEU A 102 -1.09 0.40 -6.17
CA LEU A 102 0.12 1.12 -6.54
C LEU A 102 0.05 1.45 -8.03
N SER A 103 0.19 2.72 -8.38
CA SER A 103 0.21 3.19 -9.77
C SER A 103 1.38 4.14 -10.03
N ASP A 104 2.13 3.94 -11.11
CA ASP A 104 3.25 4.83 -11.43
C ASP A 104 3.49 4.99 -12.93
N MET A 105 4.15 6.10 -13.26
CA MET A 105 4.68 6.51 -14.56
C MET A 105 6.18 6.85 -14.49
N GLY A 106 7.03 5.84 -14.30
CA GLY A 106 8.49 5.92 -14.33
C GLY A 106 9.24 4.76 -15.00
N PRO A 107 10.51 4.96 -15.37
CA PRO A 107 11.41 3.90 -15.82
C PRO A 107 11.76 2.82 -14.80
N THR A 108 12.01 3.18 -13.53
CA THR A 108 12.50 2.23 -12.52
C THR A 108 11.53 2.12 -11.36
N ARG A 109 11.03 0.90 -11.12
CA ARG A 109 10.05 0.60 -10.07
C ARG A 109 10.40 -0.62 -9.24
N THR A 110 10.35 -0.50 -7.92
CA THR A 110 10.59 -1.61 -7.01
C THR A 110 9.57 -1.64 -5.85
N PRO A 111 8.26 -1.81 -6.14
CA PRO A 111 7.25 -1.82 -5.09
C PRO A 111 7.36 -3.07 -4.20
N THR A 112 7.23 -2.87 -2.89
CA THR A 112 7.15 -3.96 -1.91
C THR A 112 5.82 -3.90 -1.17
N VAL A 113 5.06 -4.99 -1.21
CA VAL A 113 3.79 -5.14 -0.50
C VAL A 113 3.87 -6.37 0.39
N LEU A 114 3.71 -6.18 1.70
CA LEU A 114 3.61 -7.26 2.68
C LEU A 114 2.25 -7.20 3.38
N LEU A 115 1.49 -8.29 3.28
CA LEU A 115 0.22 -8.47 3.97
C LEU A 115 0.35 -9.63 4.96
N SER A 116 0.17 -9.35 6.24
CA SER A 116 0.23 -10.35 7.31
C SER A 116 -1.08 -10.37 8.10
N GLU A 117 -1.82 -11.46 7.99
CA GLU A 117 -3.18 -11.54 8.51
C GLU A 117 -3.38 -12.81 9.37
N MET A 118 -4.08 -12.69 10.51
CA MET A 118 -4.37 -13.80 11.47
C MET A 118 -5.86 -13.96 11.91
N GLY A 119 -6.68 -14.76 11.25
CA GLY A 119 -8.09 -14.99 11.58
C GLY A 119 -8.87 -15.71 10.47
N PRO A 120 -10.16 -15.99 10.70
CA PRO A 120 -10.96 -16.85 9.83
C PRO A 120 -11.23 -16.38 8.40
N THR A 121 -11.53 -15.09 8.16
CA THR A 121 -12.06 -14.63 6.88
C THR A 121 -11.27 -13.45 6.33
N ARG A 122 -10.75 -13.60 5.12
CA ARG A 122 -9.85 -12.61 4.52
C ARG A 122 -10.02 -12.50 3.02
N THR A 123 -10.01 -11.26 2.54
CA THR A 123 -10.16 -10.94 1.12
C THR A 123 -9.19 -9.85 0.66
N PRO A 124 -7.87 -10.10 0.64
CA PRO A 124 -6.89 -9.10 0.24
C PRO A 124 -6.98 -8.80 -1.27
N THR A 125 -6.91 -7.52 -1.61
CA THR A 125 -6.81 -7.05 -3.00
C THR A 125 -5.52 -6.26 -3.18
N VAL A 126 -4.67 -6.69 -4.12
CA VAL A 126 -3.43 -5.99 -4.48
C VAL A 126 -3.41 -5.74 -5.97
N LEU A 127 -3.33 -4.47 -6.36
CA LEU A 127 -3.24 -4.05 -7.75
C LEU A 127 -2.00 -3.17 -7.97
N LEU A 128 -1.15 -3.60 -8.89
CA LEU A 128 0.07 -2.92 -9.28
C LEU A 128 -0.04 -2.51 -10.75
N SER A 129 -0.03 -1.20 -11.03
CA SER A 129 -0.15 -0.63 -12.38
C SER A 129 1.07 0.20 -12.74
N ASP A 130 1.90 -0.37 -13.61
CA ASP A 130 3.21 0.18 -13.92
C ASP A 130 3.35 0.45 -15.43
N MET A 131 3.89 1.62 -15.80
CA MET A 131 4.24 2.05 -17.17
C MET A 131 5.72 2.42 -17.37
N GLY A 132 6.57 1.49 -17.78
CA GLY A 132 8.03 1.70 -17.97
C GLY A 132 8.88 0.42 -18.00
N PRO A 133 10.17 0.50 -18.38
CA PRO A 133 11.03 -0.66 -18.70
C PRO A 133 11.50 -1.53 -17.53
N THR A 134 11.79 -1.00 -16.34
CA THR A 134 12.44 -1.74 -15.25
C THR A 134 11.53 -1.90 -14.04
N ARG A 135 11.22 -3.15 -13.66
CA ARG A 135 10.26 -3.46 -12.60
C ARG A 135 10.68 -4.69 -11.81
N THR A 136 10.67 -4.56 -10.48
CA THR A 136 10.91 -5.69 -9.57
C THR A 136 9.91 -5.65 -8.40
N PRO A 137 8.62 -5.96 -8.64
CA PRO A 137 7.63 -6.01 -7.57
C PRO A 137 7.88 -7.19 -6.65
N THR A 138 7.74 -6.97 -5.35
CA THR A 138 7.70 -8.03 -4.33
C THR A 138 6.36 -7.97 -3.63
N VAL A 139 5.58 -9.05 -3.71
CA VAL A 139 4.32 -9.19 -2.98
C VAL A 139 4.36 -10.45 -2.14
N LEU A 140 4.17 -10.31 -0.84
CA LEU A 140 4.12 -11.43 0.10
C LEU A 140 2.81 -11.38 0.88
N LEU A 141 2.06 -12.48 0.84
CA LEU A 141 0.85 -12.68 1.61
C LEU A 141 1.09 -13.83 2.61
N SER A 142 1.08 -13.50 3.90
CA SER A 142 1.20 -14.47 4.98
C SER A 142 -0.14 -14.62 5.66
N ASP A 143 -0.75 -15.80 5.49
CA ASP A 143 -2.13 -15.97 5.88
C ASP A 143 -2.47 -17.26 6.64
N MET A 144 -2.94 -17.11 7.88
CA MET A 144 -3.16 -18.22 8.82
C MET A 144 -4.64 -18.41 9.19
N GLY A 145 -5.44 -19.07 8.35
CA GLY A 145 -6.88 -19.20 8.59
C GLY A 145 -7.62 -20.02 7.52
N PRO A 146 -8.83 -20.52 7.83
CA PRO A 146 -9.58 -21.45 6.97
C PRO A 146 -10.18 -20.84 5.69
N THR A 147 -10.31 -19.51 5.57
CA THR A 147 -10.93 -18.88 4.39
C THR A 147 -10.13 -17.68 3.89
N VAL A 148 -9.48 -17.88 2.74
CA VAL A 148 -8.65 -16.89 2.06
C VAL A 148 -9.13 -16.73 0.63
N LEU A 149 -9.51 -15.51 0.23
CA LEU A 149 -9.83 -15.16 -1.15
C LEU A 149 -8.95 -13.98 -1.58
N SER A 150 -7.82 -14.24 -2.23
CA SER A 150 -6.92 -13.19 -2.69
C SER A 150 -7.17 -12.80 -4.15
N ASN A 151 -7.26 -11.48 -4.40
CA ASN A 151 -7.29 -10.91 -5.75
C ASN A 151 -6.00 -10.13 -6.00
N MET A 152 -5.04 -10.73 -6.70
CA MET A 152 -3.78 -10.07 -7.04
C MET A 152 -3.68 -9.86 -8.55
N LYS A 153 -3.53 -8.59 -8.95
CA LYS A 153 -3.42 -8.19 -10.36
C LYS A 153 -2.19 -7.31 -10.56
N LEU A 154 -1.25 -7.81 -11.35
CA LEU A 154 -0.15 -7.00 -11.88
C LEU A 154 -0.49 -6.62 -13.32
N LEU A 155 -0.71 -5.32 -13.56
CA LEU A 155 -0.93 -4.75 -14.89
C LEU A 155 0.36 -4.12 -15.40
N THR A 156 0.89 -4.70 -16.46
CA THR A 156 2.10 -4.20 -17.13
C THR A 156 1.74 -3.61 -18.49
N VAL A 157 1.97 -2.30 -18.64
CA VAL A 157 1.96 -1.64 -19.96
C VAL A 157 3.42 -1.41 -20.36
N SER A 158 3.95 -2.26 -21.24
CA SER A 158 5.18 -2.01 -21.98
C SER A 158 4.82 -1.32 -23.30
N THR A 159 5.71 -0.50 -23.86
CA THR A 159 5.55 0.09 -25.20
C THR A 159 5.33 -0.95 -26.32
N SER A 160 5.42 -2.25 -26.00
CA SER A 160 5.28 -3.35 -26.96
C SER A 160 4.26 -4.44 -26.58
N ALA A 161 3.62 -4.43 -25.40
CA ALA A 161 2.57 -5.40 -25.03
C ALA A 161 1.93 -5.10 -23.65
N ILE A 162 0.66 -5.51 -23.49
CA ILE A 162 -0.03 -5.57 -22.19
C ILE A 162 0.12 -6.99 -21.62
N TYR A 163 0.72 -7.12 -20.43
CA TYR A 163 0.74 -8.38 -19.68
C TYR A 163 -0.10 -8.26 -18.42
N THR A 164 -1.07 -9.17 -18.27
CA THR A 164 -1.88 -9.33 -17.06
C THR A 164 -1.48 -10.61 -16.34
N TYR A 165 -1.01 -10.49 -15.11
CA TYR A 165 -0.79 -11.63 -14.21
C TYR A 165 -1.88 -11.62 -13.14
N THR A 166 -2.68 -12.68 -13.12
CA THR A 166 -3.67 -12.97 -12.08
C THR A 166 -3.15 -14.09 -11.20
N TYR A 167 -3.03 -13.84 -9.90
CA TYR A 167 -2.77 -14.88 -8.92
C TYR A 167 -4.09 -15.13 -8.17
N SER A 168 -4.56 -16.38 -8.23
CA SER A 168 -5.78 -16.89 -7.60
C SER A 168 -5.42 -17.91 -6.53
#